data_AF-A0A351NTA0-F1
#
_entry.id   AF-A0A351NTA0-F1
#
_cell.length_a   1.000
_cell.length_b   1.000
_cell.length_c   1.000
_cell.angle_alpha   90.00
_cell.angle_beta   90.00
_cell.angle_gamma   90.00
#
_symmetry.space_group_name_H-M   'P 1'
#
loop_
_entity.id
_entity.type
_entity.pdbx_description
1 polymer ?
#
loop_
_entity_poly.entity_id
_entity_poly.type
_entity_poly.pdbx_seq_one_letter_code
_entity_poly.pdbx_strand_id
1 'polypeptide(L)'
;MKIICIGFLILSLASCGGSGTDSIVIEPIDVGVPESNGPDSNTYPGVTWETFPAADVGMSQSAIDQALNYAFKSSRNTQGVVIVRHGVVVAERYANGSSQDSLATSWSTGKSFAS
;
A
#
# COMPACT_ATOMS: atom_id res chain seq x y z
N MET A 1 30.96 -16.21 28.76
CA MET A 1 31.91 -16.51 27.66
C MET A 1 31.28 -17.58 26.78
N LYS A 2 30.79 -17.19 25.60
CA LYS A 2 30.27 -18.08 24.57
C LYS A 2 30.69 -17.51 23.23
N ILE A 3 31.66 -18.19 22.64
CA ILE A 3 32.25 -17.96 21.33
C ILE A 3 31.18 -18.34 20.30
N ILE A 4 30.80 -17.42 19.42
CA ILE A 4 30.11 -17.76 18.18
C ILE A 4 30.88 -17.11 17.03
N CYS A 5 31.52 -17.99 16.27
CA CYS A 5 32.31 -17.76 15.07
C CYS A 5 31.43 -17.17 13.95
N ILE A 6 31.88 -16.08 13.34
CA ILE A 6 32.45 -16.01 11.97
C ILE A 6 31.45 -16.35 10.87
N GLY A 7 31.17 -15.32 10.05
CA GLY A 7 30.51 -15.45 8.75
C GLY A 7 30.62 -14.14 7.96
N PHE A 8 31.83 -13.63 7.77
CA PHE A 8 32.11 -12.55 6.80
C PHE A 8 31.94 -13.16 5.41
N LEU A 9 30.86 -12.84 4.69
CA LEU A 9 30.67 -13.30 3.31
C LEU A 9 30.72 -12.11 2.34
N ILE A 10 31.91 -12.04 1.76
CA ILE A 10 32.46 -11.30 0.63
C ILE A 10 31.45 -10.74 -0.39
N LEU A 11 31.54 -9.43 -0.58
CA LEU A 11 31.04 -8.63 -1.69
C LEU A 11 31.70 -9.11 -3.01
N SER A 12 30.90 -9.49 -4.02
CA SER A 12 31.39 -9.68 -5.39
C SER A 12 30.63 -8.75 -6.35
N LEU A 13 31.29 -7.64 -6.69
CA LEU A 13 30.90 -6.77 -7.80
C LEU A 13 31.34 -7.46 -9.09
N ALA A 14 30.43 -8.16 -9.75
CA ALA A 14 30.64 -8.58 -11.13
C ALA A 14 30.36 -7.38 -12.05
N SER A 15 31.43 -6.69 -12.42
CA SER A 15 31.46 -5.79 -13.58
C SER A 15 31.37 -6.64 -14.85
N CYS A 16 30.36 -6.40 -15.68
CA CYS A 16 30.36 -6.88 -17.06
C CYS A 16 30.48 -5.65 -17.97
N GLY A 17 31.68 -5.48 -18.54
CA GLY A 17 31.91 -4.59 -19.66
C GLY A 17 31.48 -5.27 -20.96
N GLY A 18 30.67 -4.57 -21.75
CA GLY A 18 30.27 -4.98 -23.09
C GLY A 18 30.19 -3.75 -23.98
N SER A 19 31.24 -3.55 -24.79
CA SER A 19 31.28 -2.58 -25.87
C SER A 19 30.59 -3.20 -27.09
N GLY A 20 29.57 -2.53 -27.61
CA GLY A 20 28.88 -2.89 -28.84
C GLY A 20 28.34 -1.63 -29.48
N THR A 21 29.06 -1.14 -30.49
CA THR A 21 28.58 -0.06 -31.35
C THR A 21 27.90 -0.73 -32.54
N ASP A 22 26.57 -0.70 -32.56
CA ASP A 22 25.80 -0.90 -33.78
C ASP A 22 24.72 0.18 -33.80
N SER A 23 24.93 1.14 -34.69
CA SER A 23 23.94 2.17 -35.01
C SER A 23 22.80 1.51 -35.78
N ILE A 24 21.79 1.05 -35.06
CA ILE A 24 20.51 0.65 -35.65
C ILE A 24 19.53 1.80 -35.42
N VAL A 25 19.09 2.41 -36.51
CA VAL A 25 17.91 3.28 -36.52
C VAL A 25 16.70 2.37 -36.26
N ILE A 26 16.26 2.32 -35.00
CA ILE A 26 15.01 1.66 -34.59
C ILE A 26 13.97 2.78 -34.45
N GLU A 27 12.93 2.73 -35.27
CA GLU A 27 11.70 3.50 -35.05
C GLU A 27 11.20 3.25 -33.61
N PRO A 28 10.56 4.20 -32.92
CA PRO A 28 10.15 4.00 -31.52
C PRO A 28 9.20 2.80 -31.43
N ILE A 29 9.74 1.66 -31.02
CA ILE A 29 8.95 0.55 -30.53
C ILE A 29 8.39 1.08 -29.21
N ASP A 30 7.08 1.33 -29.19
CA ASP A 30 6.31 1.48 -27.96
C ASP A 30 6.37 0.13 -27.23
N VAL A 31 7.50 -0.11 -26.56
CA VAL A 31 7.63 -1.20 -25.61
C VAL A 31 6.77 -0.77 -24.44
N GLY A 32 5.49 -1.12 -24.50
CA GLY A 32 4.55 -0.93 -23.41
C GLY A 32 5.25 -1.29 -22.11
N VAL A 33 5.41 -0.28 -21.26
CA VAL A 33 5.87 -0.44 -19.88
C VAL A 33 5.07 -1.61 -19.30
N PRO A 34 5.68 -2.57 -18.58
CA PRO A 34 4.91 -3.63 -17.94
C PRO A 34 3.80 -2.96 -17.15
N GLU A 35 2.56 -3.16 -17.60
CA GLU A 35 1.41 -2.54 -16.97
C GLU A 35 1.46 -2.98 -15.51
N SER A 36 1.55 -1.99 -14.61
CA SER A 36 1.42 -2.24 -13.20
C SER A 36 0.03 -2.83 -13.01
N ASN A 37 -0.07 -4.15 -12.85
CA ASN A 37 -1.34 -4.85 -12.62
C ASN A 37 -1.96 -4.54 -11.25
N GLY A 38 -1.50 -3.47 -10.58
CA GLY A 38 -1.96 -3.02 -9.27
C GLY A 38 -2.75 -1.71 -9.36
N PRO A 39 -3.56 -1.41 -8.33
CA PRO A 39 -4.42 -0.23 -8.31
C PRO A 39 -3.64 1.08 -8.49
N ASP A 40 -4.14 1.93 -9.37
CA ASP A 40 -3.58 3.22 -9.73
C ASP A 40 -4.57 4.38 -9.55
N SER A 41 -4.22 5.58 -10.00
CA SER A 41 -5.10 6.76 -9.91
C SER A 41 -6.39 6.65 -10.74
N ASN A 42 -6.47 5.71 -11.68
CA ASN A 42 -7.64 5.46 -12.51
C ASN A 42 -8.47 4.26 -12.01
N THR A 43 -8.03 3.63 -10.91
CA THR A 43 -8.76 2.57 -10.24
C THR A 43 -9.78 3.17 -9.27
N TYR A 44 -11.04 2.74 -9.40
CA TYR A 44 -12.18 3.20 -8.61
C TYR A 44 -12.88 2.02 -7.95
N PRO A 45 -13.54 2.22 -6.78
CA PRO A 45 -14.21 1.15 -6.09
C PRO A 45 -15.42 0.63 -6.88
N GLY A 46 -15.60 -0.70 -6.85
CA GLY A 46 -16.79 -1.37 -7.39
C GLY A 46 -17.92 -1.50 -6.35
N VAL A 47 -18.89 -2.36 -6.65
CA VAL A 47 -19.94 -2.74 -5.68
C VAL A 47 -19.33 -3.47 -4.48
N THR A 48 -18.34 -4.30 -4.75
CA THR A 48 -17.47 -4.93 -3.76
C THR A 48 -16.12 -4.23 -3.75
N TRP A 49 -15.54 -4.07 -2.56
CA TRP A 49 -14.24 -3.45 -2.38
C TRP A 49 -13.17 -4.52 -2.26
N GLU A 50 -12.07 -4.33 -2.99
CA GLU A 50 -10.90 -5.18 -2.89
C GLU A 50 -9.94 -4.64 -1.84
N THR A 51 -9.11 -5.52 -1.26
CA THR A 51 -8.06 -5.15 -0.32
C THR A 51 -6.70 -5.40 -0.93
N PHE A 52 -5.81 -4.42 -0.85
CA PHE A 52 -4.44 -4.53 -1.33
C PHE A 52 -3.42 -4.19 -0.24
N PRO A 53 -2.24 -4.84 -0.26
CA PRO A 53 -1.11 -4.44 0.56
C PRO A 53 -0.74 -2.97 0.38
N ALA A 54 -0.31 -2.34 1.48
CA ALA A 54 0.16 -0.95 1.46
C ALA A 54 1.23 -0.69 0.39
N ALA A 55 2.18 -1.62 0.23
CA ALA A 55 3.28 -1.49 -0.72
C ALA A 55 2.79 -1.44 -2.18
N ASP A 56 1.74 -2.19 -2.51
CA ASP A 56 1.22 -2.32 -3.88
C ASP A 56 0.53 -1.05 -4.36
N VAL A 57 0.08 -0.22 -3.43
CA VAL A 57 -0.46 1.12 -3.71
C VAL A 57 0.51 2.22 -3.27
N GLY A 58 1.79 1.93 -3.07
CA GLY A 58 2.83 2.92 -2.74
C GLY A 58 2.65 3.61 -1.39
N MET A 59 2.06 2.94 -0.40
CA MET A 59 1.91 3.40 0.99
C MET A 59 2.88 2.67 1.93
N SER A 60 3.29 3.35 2.99
CA SER A 60 4.11 2.75 4.04
C SER A 60 3.25 1.99 5.04
N GLN A 61 3.53 0.69 5.23
CA GLN A 61 2.87 -0.11 6.27
C GLN A 61 3.10 0.47 7.67
N SER A 62 4.32 0.95 7.96
CA SER A 62 4.62 1.51 9.28
C SER A 62 3.86 2.82 9.55
N ALA A 63 3.56 3.61 8.51
CA ALA A 63 2.74 4.81 8.64
C ALA A 63 1.26 4.46 8.88
N ILE A 64 0.75 3.43 8.19
CA ILE A 64 -0.60 2.88 8.42
C ILE A 64 -0.73 2.38 9.86
N ASP A 65 0.24 1.61 10.35
CA ASP A 65 0.23 1.08 11.71
C ASP A 65 0.23 2.21 12.75
N GLN A 66 1.03 3.26 12.52
CA GLN A 66 1.05 4.46 13.37
C GLN A 66 -0.30 5.17 13.39
N ALA A 67 -0.95 5.32 12.22
CA ALA A 67 -2.27 5.95 12.12
C ALA A 67 -3.35 5.12 12.85
N LEU A 68 -3.36 3.81 12.67
CA LEU A 68 -4.29 2.92 13.35
C LEU A 68 -4.03 2.88 14.86
N ASN A 69 -2.77 2.81 15.29
CA ASN A 69 -2.42 2.85 16.71
C ASN A 69 -2.79 4.18 17.36
N TYR A 70 -2.63 5.29 16.63
CA TYR A 70 -3.11 6.59 17.06
C TYR A 70 -4.63 6.60 17.21
N ALA A 71 -5.38 6.13 16.20
CA ALA A 71 -6.84 6.13 16.22
C ALA A 71 -7.40 5.26 17.34
N PHE A 72 -6.77 4.13 17.64
CA PHE A 72 -7.21 3.17 18.65
C PHE A 72 -6.60 3.37 20.04
N LYS A 73 -6.01 4.54 20.33
CA LYS A 73 -5.69 4.90 21.72
C LYS A 73 -6.97 4.84 22.58
N SER A 74 -6.85 4.30 23.79
CA SER A 74 -7.99 4.05 24.70
C SER A 74 -8.87 5.27 24.98
N SER A 75 -8.34 6.48 24.85
CA SER A 75 -9.07 7.73 25.07
C SER A 75 -9.93 8.21 23.89
N ARG A 76 -9.93 7.52 22.73
CA ARG A 76 -10.52 8.03 21.48
C ARG A 76 -11.87 7.44 21.09
N ASN A 77 -12.31 6.37 21.76
CA ASN A 77 -13.59 5.70 21.50
C ASN A 77 -13.84 5.37 20.01
N THR A 78 -12.77 5.11 19.25
CA THR A 78 -12.85 4.80 17.82
C THR A 78 -13.51 3.44 17.62
N GLN A 79 -14.60 3.41 16.86
CA GLN A 79 -15.35 2.18 16.57
C GLN A 79 -14.81 1.45 15.32
N GLY A 80 -14.35 2.20 14.33
CA GLY A 80 -13.79 1.66 13.09
C GLY A 80 -12.97 2.69 12.32
N VAL A 81 -11.99 2.23 11.57
CA VAL A 81 -11.20 3.02 10.62
C VAL A 81 -11.05 2.21 9.34
N VAL A 82 -11.25 2.85 8.20
CA VAL A 82 -10.91 2.33 6.87
C VAL A 82 -9.95 3.32 6.21
N ILE A 83 -8.90 2.82 5.57
CA ILE A 83 -7.92 3.60 4.82
C ILE A 83 -7.99 3.14 3.36
N VAL A 84 -8.30 4.09 2.48
CA VAL A 84 -8.54 3.84 1.05
C VAL A 84 -7.50 4.59 0.23
N ARG A 85 -6.96 3.93 -0.80
CA ARG A 85 -6.13 4.57 -1.83
C ARG A 85 -6.36 3.87 -3.16
N HIS A 86 -6.43 4.63 -4.25
CA HIS A 86 -6.59 4.08 -5.60
C HIS A 86 -7.81 3.14 -5.72
N GLY A 87 -8.93 3.52 -5.10
CA GLY A 87 -10.17 2.75 -5.15
C GLY A 87 -10.22 1.44 -4.35
N VAL A 88 -9.17 1.09 -3.61
CA VAL A 88 -9.10 -0.16 -2.82
C VAL A 88 -8.90 0.13 -1.34
N VAL A 89 -9.31 -0.82 -0.49
CA VAL A 89 -9.00 -0.80 0.95
C VAL A 89 -7.54 -1.20 1.12
N VAL A 90 -6.80 -0.40 1.86
CA VAL A 90 -5.38 -0.69 2.17
C VAL A 90 -5.23 -1.20 3.59
N ALA A 91 -6.08 -0.71 4.48
CA ALA A 91 -6.18 -1.20 5.84
C ALA A 91 -7.54 -0.87 6.42
N GLU A 92 -8.01 -1.73 7.31
CA GLU A 92 -9.17 -1.50 8.15
C GLU A 92 -8.94 -2.08 9.54
N ARG A 93 -9.56 -1.46 10.55
CA ARG A 93 -9.55 -1.95 11.93
C ARG A 93 -10.85 -1.55 12.61
N TYR A 94 -11.40 -2.47 13.39
CA TYR A 94 -12.62 -2.26 14.16
C TYR A 94 -12.37 -2.46 15.65
N ALA A 95 -13.17 -1.80 16.48
CA ALA A 95 -13.19 -2.04 17.92
C ALA A 95 -13.73 -3.45 18.23
N ASN A 96 -13.48 -3.94 19.44
CA ASN A 96 -14.04 -5.21 19.88
C ASN A 96 -15.58 -5.17 19.83
N GLY A 97 -16.19 -6.15 19.16
CA GLY A 97 -17.63 -6.23 18.95
C GLY A 97 -18.15 -5.38 17.79
N SER A 98 -17.29 -4.66 17.08
CA SER A 98 -17.63 -3.90 15.88
C SER A 98 -17.13 -4.58 14.61
N SER A 99 -17.76 -4.27 13.48
CA SER A 99 -17.40 -4.75 12.15
C SER A 99 -17.81 -3.74 11.07
N GLN A 100 -17.55 -4.06 9.81
CA GLN A 100 -18.02 -3.29 8.65
C GLN A 100 -19.55 -3.11 8.63
N ASP A 101 -20.30 -4.04 9.24
CA ASP A 101 -21.77 -4.04 9.26
C ASP A 101 -22.34 -3.30 10.50
N SER A 102 -21.49 -2.76 11.37
CA SER A 102 -21.92 -2.04 12.57
C SER A 102 -22.50 -0.66 12.23
N LEU A 103 -23.67 -0.35 12.78
CA LEU A 103 -24.30 0.95 12.62
C LEU A 103 -23.57 2.03 13.42
N ALA A 104 -23.41 3.21 12.82
CA ALA A 104 -22.87 4.39 13.47
C ALA A 104 -23.74 5.63 13.19
N THR A 105 -23.89 6.50 14.19
CA THR A 105 -24.56 7.79 14.00
C THR A 105 -23.65 8.71 13.19
N SER A 106 -24.08 9.09 11.99
CA SER A 106 -23.27 9.88 11.04
C SER A 106 -23.09 11.35 11.43
N TRP A 107 -23.96 11.88 12.29
CA TRP A 107 -23.95 13.29 12.71
C TRP A 107 -23.79 14.24 11.51
N SER A 108 -22.86 15.18 11.59
CA SER A 108 -22.59 16.15 10.55
C SER A 108 -22.00 15.54 9.28
N THR A 109 -21.37 14.37 9.34
CA THR A 109 -20.87 13.67 8.13
C THR A 109 -22.01 13.40 7.15
N GLY A 110 -23.25 13.22 7.63
CA GLY A 110 -24.42 13.07 6.77
C GLY A 110 -24.69 14.25 5.84
N LYS A 111 -24.24 15.47 6.19
CA LYS A 111 -24.42 16.63 5.32
C LYS A 111 -23.67 16.51 3.99
N SER A 112 -22.55 15.80 3.95
CA SER A 112 -21.79 15.58 2.71
C SER A 112 -22.54 14.76 1.66
N PHE A 113 -23.62 14.06 2.04
CA PHE A 113 -24.49 13.32 1.12
C PHE A 113 -25.76 14.08 0.74
N ALA A 114 -26.16 15.07 1.55
CA ALA A 114 -27.42 15.81 1.39
C ALA A 114 -27.25 17.20 0.78
N SER A 115 -26.01 17.62 0.48
CA SER A 115 -25.65 18.91 -0.13
C SER A 115 -25.62 18.85 -1.65
#